data_AF-A0A562M943-F1
#
_entry.id   AF-A0A562M943-F1
#
_cell.length_a   1.000
_cell.length_b   1.000
_cell.length_c   1.000
_cell.angle_alpha   90.00
_cell.angle_beta   90.00
_cell.angle_gamma   90.00
#
_symmetry.space_group_name_H-M   'P 1'
#
loop_
_entity.id
_entity.type
_entity.pdbx_description
1 polymer ?
#
loop_
_entity_poly.entity_id
_entity_poly.type
_entity_poly.pdbx_seq_one_letter_code
_entity_poly.pdbx_strand_id
1 'polypeptide(L)'
;MNAKLKSEARRKIILDGYVNNEPLKDIATKIGCSLASLRVSASKLGCTRTPKEAAEFRRGFHIPEHKREDYHRLRISGQYKSRECAQILGLLTVPSSGKE
;
A
#
# COMPACT_ATOMS: atom_id res chain seq x y z
N MET A 1 33.70 -12.73 -7.84
CA MET A 1 33.10 -11.40 -8.16
C MET A 1 31.70 -11.50 -8.80
N ASN A 2 31.38 -12.53 -9.59
CA ASN A 2 30.06 -12.69 -10.24
C ASN A 2 28.84 -12.97 -9.34
N ALA A 3 29.00 -13.67 -8.21
CA ALA A 3 27.87 -14.01 -7.33
C ALA A 3 27.29 -12.79 -6.59
N LYS A 4 28.14 -11.83 -6.21
CA LYS A 4 27.75 -10.57 -5.56
C LYS A 4 26.92 -9.70 -6.49
N LEU A 5 27.38 -9.50 -7.73
CA LEU A 5 26.67 -8.75 -8.78
C LEU A 5 25.28 -9.35 -9.07
N LYS A 6 25.19 -10.69 -9.17
CA LYS A 6 23.90 -11.38 -9.33
C LYS A 6 22.96 -11.17 -8.13
N SER A 7 23.51 -11.10 -6.91
CA SER A 7 22.72 -10.86 -5.70
C SER A 7 22.18 -9.42 -5.61
N GLU A 8 22.95 -8.43 -6.04
CA GLU A 8 22.53 -7.03 -6.06
C GLU A 8 21.47 -6.76 -7.13
N ALA A 9 21.65 -7.32 -8.34
CA ALA A 9 20.65 -7.24 -9.39
C ALA A 9 19.31 -7.84 -8.94
N ARG A 10 19.35 -9.00 -8.27
CA ARG A 10 18.16 -9.64 -7.70
C ARG A 10 17.50 -8.77 -6.63
N ARG A 11 18.29 -8.17 -5.73
CA ARG A 11 17.77 -7.24 -4.70
C ARG A 11 17.06 -6.05 -5.34
N LYS A 12 17.63 -5.45 -6.39
CA LYS A 12 17.04 -4.31 -7.09
C LYS A 12 15.70 -4.67 -7.72
N ILE A 13 15.60 -5.82 -8.40
CA ILE A 13 14.35 -6.29 -9.01
C ILE A 13 13.25 -6.50 -7.95
N ILE A 14 13.60 -7.05 -6.78
CA ILE A 14 12.63 -7.24 -5.70
C ILE A 14 12.12 -5.90 -5.18
N LEU A 15 13.02 -4.95 -4.89
CA LEU A 15 12.63 -3.63 -4.38
C LEU A 15 11.74 -2.87 -5.37
N ASP A 16 12.13 -2.87 -6.64
CA ASP A 16 11.39 -2.19 -7.71
C ASP A 16 9.97 -2.77 -7.88
N GLY A 17 9.86 -4.10 -7.91
CA GLY A 17 8.55 -4.75 -8.03
C GLY A 17 7.61 -4.46 -6.86
N TYR A 18 8.13 -4.35 -5.63
CA TYR A 18 7.30 -3.98 -4.47
C TYR A 18 6.89 -2.50 -4.49
N VAL A 19 7.77 -1.59 -4.92
CA VAL A 19 7.46 -0.16 -5.06
C VAL A 19 6.39 0.07 -6.13
N ASN A 20 6.48 -0.66 -7.25
CA ASN A 20 5.55 -0.56 -8.37
C ASN A 20 4.25 -1.35 -8.18
N ASN A 21 4.05 -1.98 -7.00
CA ASN A 21 2.91 -2.85 -6.70
C ASN A 21 2.70 -3.97 -7.73
N GLU A 22 3.79 -4.51 -8.28
CA GLU A 22 3.74 -5.62 -9.22
C GLU A 22 3.21 -6.91 -8.54
N PRO A 23 2.51 -7.80 -9.29
CA PRO A 23 2.11 -9.08 -8.76
C PRO A 23 3.33 -9.91 -8.31
N LEU A 24 3.27 -10.47 -7.11
CA LEU A 24 4.37 -11.27 -6.54
C LEU A 24 4.82 -12.43 -7.43
N LYS A 25 3.89 -12.98 -8.23
CA LYS A 25 4.16 -14.05 -9.20
C LYS A 25 5.07 -13.59 -10.34
N ASP A 26 4.91 -12.35 -10.79
CA ASP A 26 5.70 -11.79 -11.88
C ASP A 26 7.10 -11.42 -11.38
N ILE A 27 7.20 -10.84 -10.18
CA ILE A 27 8.49 -10.59 -9.52
C ILE A 27 9.27 -11.89 -9.33
N ALA A 28 8.60 -12.96 -8.88
CA ALA A 28 9.21 -14.28 -8.68
C ALA A 28 9.70 -14.90 -10.00
N THR A 29 8.93 -14.74 -11.08
CA THR A 29 9.30 -15.18 -12.43
C THR A 29 10.52 -14.40 -12.94
N LYS A 30 10.55 -13.07 -12.79
CA LYS A 30 11.67 -12.20 -13.21
C LYS A 30 13.00 -12.60 -12.57
N ILE A 31 12.99 -13.05 -11.31
CA ILE A 31 14.19 -13.49 -10.60
C ILE A 31 14.43 -15.01 -10.67
N GLY A 32 13.53 -15.76 -11.32
CA GLY A 32 13.61 -17.22 -11.46
C GLY A 32 13.55 -17.97 -10.14
N CYS A 33 12.64 -17.62 -9.21
CA CYS A 33 12.49 -18.34 -7.96
C CYS A 33 11.03 -18.60 -7.55
N SER A 34 10.84 -19.43 -6.52
CA SER A 34 9.52 -19.65 -5.93
C SER A 34 9.03 -18.44 -5.13
N LEU A 35 7.70 -18.34 -4.96
CA LEU A 35 7.07 -17.31 -4.14
C LEU A 35 7.54 -17.33 -2.68
N ALA A 36 7.77 -18.52 -2.12
CA ALA A 36 8.29 -18.67 -0.76
C ALA A 36 9.69 -18.04 -0.63
N SER A 37 10.59 -18.33 -1.58
CA SER A 37 11.94 -17.76 -1.62
C SER A 37 11.93 -16.24 -1.83
N LEU A 38 11.03 -15.73 -2.67
CA LEU A 38 10.83 -14.29 -2.85
C LEU A 38 10.41 -13.63 -1.52
N ARG A 39 9.41 -14.18 -0.82
CA ARG A 39 8.93 -13.63 0.45
C ARG A 39 10.02 -13.57 1.52
N VAL A 40 10.80 -14.65 1.67
CA VAL A 40 11.95 -14.68 2.61
C VAL A 40 12.96 -13.59 2.24
N SER A 41 13.27 -13.43 0.95
CA SER A 41 14.21 -12.40 0.48
C SER A 41 13.67 -11.00 0.73
N ALA A 42 12.39 -10.74 0.40
CA ALA A 42 11.74 -9.46 0.61
C ALA A 42 11.66 -9.08 2.10
N SER A 43 11.37 -10.05 2.99
CA SER A 43 11.40 -9.83 4.43
C SER A 43 12.81 -9.50 4.95
N LYS A 44 13.85 -10.19 4.46
CA LYS A 44 15.25 -9.84 4.79
C LYS A 44 15.65 -8.45 4.29
N LEU A 45 15.06 -8.00 3.20
CA LEU A 45 15.30 -6.67 2.64
C LEU A 45 14.52 -5.56 3.35
N GLY A 46 13.58 -5.91 4.23
CA GLY A 46 12.73 -4.94 4.93
C GLY A 46 11.72 -4.22 4.02
N CYS A 47 11.45 -4.76 2.82
CA CYS A 47 10.52 -4.16 1.87
C CYS A 47 9.09 -4.74 1.96
N THR A 48 8.85 -5.62 2.93
CA THR A 48 7.52 -6.13 3.27
C THR A 48 6.95 -5.36 4.46
N ARG A 49 5.64 -5.14 4.49
CA ARG A 49 4.93 -4.63 5.67
C ARG A 49 5.23 -5.51 6.89
N THR A 50 5.45 -4.88 8.04
CA THR A 50 5.51 -5.57 9.34
C THR A 50 4.16 -6.24 9.65
N PRO A 51 4.10 -7.23 10.56
CA PRO A 51 2.84 -7.84 10.97
C PRO A 51 1.80 -6.83 11.45
N LYS A 52 2.25 -5.77 12.13
CA LYS A 52 1.41 -4.65 12.58
C LYS A 52 0.83 -3.88 11.40
N GLU A 53 1.68 -3.42 10.48
CA GLU A 53 1.24 -2.68 9.29
C GLU A 53 0.36 -3.53 8.36
N ALA A 54 0.63 -4.84 8.26
CA ALA A 54 -0.21 -5.76 7.50
C ALA A 54 -1.57 -6.00 8.18
N ALA A 55 -1.63 -5.98 9.51
CA ALA A 55 -2.88 -6.01 10.25
C ALA A 55 -3.66 -4.69 10.08
N GLU A 56 -2.98 -3.55 10.16
CA GLU A 56 -3.58 -2.22 9.91
C GLU A 56 -4.10 -2.11 8.48
N PHE A 57 -3.33 -2.54 7.49
CA PHE A 57 -3.77 -2.61 6.09
C PHE A 57 -5.02 -3.47 5.91
N ARG A 58 -5.09 -4.64 6.58
CA ARG A 58 -6.26 -5.52 6.53
C ARG A 58 -7.48 -4.96 7.28
N ARG A 59 -7.25 -4.20 8.35
CA ARG A 59 -8.32 -3.47 9.07
C ARG A 59 -8.95 -2.38 8.20
N GLY A 60 -8.26 -1.96 7.13
CA GLY A 60 -8.76 -0.99 6.17
C GLY A 60 -8.62 0.44 6.65
N PHE A 61 -9.42 1.34 6.07
CA PHE A 61 -9.35 2.76 6.43
C PHE A 61 -9.91 3.01 7.83
N HIS A 62 -9.07 3.53 8.73
CA HIS A 62 -9.50 3.94 10.05
C HIS A 62 -10.20 5.30 9.96
N ILE A 63 -11.50 5.33 10.24
CA ILE A 63 -12.27 6.57 10.29
C ILE A 63 -11.96 7.26 11.62
N PRO A 64 -11.45 8.52 11.59
CA PRO A 64 -11.18 9.28 12.80
C PRO A 64 -12.42 9.36 13.68
N GLU A 65 -12.24 9.21 15.00
CA GLU A 65 -13.35 9.08 15.95
C GLU A 65 -14.33 10.27 15.88
N HIS A 66 -13.80 11.49 15.76
CA HIS A 66 -14.57 12.73 15.60
C HIS A 66 -15.32 12.88 14.26
N LYS A 67 -15.07 12.00 13.27
CA LYS A 67 -15.76 11.97 11.97
C LYS A 67 -16.58 10.70 11.76
N ARG A 68 -16.63 9.84 12.78
CA ARG A 68 -17.24 8.50 12.69
C ARG A 68 -18.76 8.60 12.51
N GLU A 69 -19.42 9.46 13.28
CA GLU A 69 -20.87 9.68 13.17
C GLU A 69 -21.26 10.28 11.82
N ASP A 70 -20.53 11.31 11.36
CA ASP A 70 -20.73 11.88 10.03
C ASP A 70 -20.56 10.81 8.96
N TYR A 71 -19.42 10.12 8.92
CA TYR A 71 -19.17 9.06 7.93
C TYR A 71 -20.27 8.00 7.91
N HIS A 72 -20.79 7.55 9.06
CA HIS A 72 -21.85 6.55 9.11
C HIS A 72 -23.20 7.08 8.64
N ARG A 73 -23.61 8.27 9.10
CA ARG A 73 -24.85 8.95 8.66
C ARG A 73 -24.85 9.10 7.14
N LEU A 74 -23.72 9.53 6.65
CA LEU A 74 -23.43 9.74 5.25
C LEU A 74 -23.46 8.43 4.46
N ARG A 75 -22.72 7.40 4.88
CA ARG A 75 -22.72 6.06 4.25
C ARG A 75 -24.10 5.40 4.21
N ILE A 76 -24.93 5.57 5.24
CA ILE A 76 -26.28 4.97 5.33
C ILE A 76 -27.28 5.68 4.39
N SER A 77 -27.13 6.99 4.17
CA SER A 77 -28.02 7.78 3.30
C SER A 77 -27.94 7.41 1.81
N GLY A 78 -26.97 6.60 1.39
CA GLY A 78 -26.81 6.15 0.00
C GLY A 78 -26.39 7.24 -1.00
N GLN A 79 -26.16 8.48 -0.55
CA GLN A 79 -25.88 9.63 -1.42
C GLN A 79 -24.41 9.75 -1.90
N TYR A 80 -23.60 8.70 -1.82
CA TYR A 80 -22.14 8.86 -1.85
C TYR A 80 -21.46 8.79 -3.23
N LYS A 81 -20.94 9.93 -3.68
CA LYS A 81 -19.79 9.97 -4.60
C LYS A 81 -18.50 9.81 -3.78
N SER A 82 -17.66 8.83 -4.11
CA SER A 82 -16.43 8.46 -3.38
C SER A 82 -15.49 9.63 -3.06
N ARG A 83 -15.54 10.69 -3.89
CA ARG A 83 -14.74 11.90 -3.76
C ARG A 83 -15.07 12.73 -2.52
N GLU A 84 -16.34 12.89 -2.17
CA GLU A 84 -16.76 13.74 -1.04
C GLU A 84 -16.38 13.11 0.31
N CYS A 85 -16.50 11.79 0.41
CA CYS A 85 -15.96 11.02 1.54
C CYS A 85 -14.46 11.26 1.72
N ALA A 86 -13.69 11.20 0.63
CA ALA A 86 -12.24 11.40 0.69
C ALA A 86 -11.88 12.83 1.16
N GLN A 87 -12.68 13.84 0.82
CA GLN A 87 -12.49 15.21 1.30
C GLN A 87 -12.83 15.35 2.80
N ILE A 88 -14.00 14.86 3.23
CA ILE A 88 -14.41 14.89 4.65
C ILE A 88 -13.39 14.18 5.52
N LEU A 89 -12.88 13.04 5.06
CA LEU A 89 -11.89 12.23 5.77
C LEU A 89 -10.46 12.81 5.71
N GLY A 90 -10.24 13.90 4.97
CA GLY A 90 -8.92 14.53 4.83
C GLY A 90 -7.93 13.74 3.96
N LEU A 91 -8.42 12.73 3.23
CA LEU A 91 -7.63 11.93 2.27
C LEU A 91 -7.35 12.68 0.97
N LEU A 92 -8.20 13.66 0.65
CA LEU A 92 -8.09 14.48 -0.55
C LEU A 92 -8.05 15.94 -0.12
N THR A 93 -6.86 16.53 -0.16
CA THR A 93 -6.68 17.97 -0.01
C THR A 93 -7.23 18.65 -1.26
N VAL A 94 -8.45 19.15 -1.19
CA VAL A 94 -8.90 20.17 -2.14
C VAL A 94 -8.16 21.45 -1.79
N PRO A 95 -7.47 22.11 -2.74
CA PRO A 95 -7.03 23.47 -2.50
C PRO A 95 -8.29 24.25 -2.15
N SER A 96 -8.32 24.79 -0.93
CA SER A 96 -9.33 25.78 -0.56
C SER A 96 -9.22 26.86 -1.63
N SER A 97 -10.26 27.00 -2.46
CA SER A 97 -10.38 28.18 -3.30
C SER A 97 -10.64 29.32 -2.33
N GLY A 98 -9.54 29.87 -1.79
CA GLY A 98 -9.54 31.07 -0.99
C GLY A 98 -10.14 32.15 -1.86
N LYS A 99 -11.41 32.46 -1.61
CA LYS A 99 -11.93 33.77 -1.95
C LYS A 99 -11.32 34.73 -0.95
N GLU A 100 -10.34 35.50 -1.43
CA GLU A 100 -10.23 36.90 -1.05
C GLU A 100 -11.57 37.62 -1.27
#